data_AF-A0AAX6MUB0-F1
#
_entry.id   AF-A0AAX6MUB0-F1
#
_cell.length_a   1.000
_cell.length_b   1.000
_cell.length_c   1.000
_cell.angle_alpha   90.00
_cell.angle_beta   90.00
_cell.angle_gamma   90.00
#
_symmetry.space_group_name_H-M   'P 1'
#
loop_
_entity.id
_entity.type
_entity.pdbx_description
1 polymer ?
#
loop_
_entity_poly.entity_id
_entity_poly.type
_entity_poly.pdbx_seq_one_letter_code
_entity_poly.pdbx_strand_id
1 'polypeptide(L)'
;MSPQQPATAPLGAGSAATSDHDSVKSHGHPDDKLPVDLPPPIPAALVPRETERMESALGDAILRFLRIRKGPKPEQYDLDAIATQPSIWDSENLEEFKKLYIHPQWENWSAFDPSFRWTWREERAVRRKVDWKIMVWVCIMFAALNIDRNNIANAVSDNMLDDLGLTRADYVSLRYRPIL
;
A
#
# COMPACT_ATOMS: atom_id res chain seq x y z
N MET A 1 -43.92 57.04 16.99
CA MET A 1 -43.25 56.43 15.81
C MET A 1 -44.06 55.21 15.40
N SER A 2 -44.26 55.01 14.09
CA SER A 2 -44.80 53.84 13.38
C SER A 2 -46.06 53.12 13.92
N PRO A 3 -47.17 53.05 13.15
CA PRO A 3 -48.32 52.21 13.42
C PRO A 3 -48.25 50.85 12.68
N GLN A 4 -49.34 50.07 12.81
CA GLN A 4 -49.99 49.24 11.77
C GLN A 4 -50.10 47.73 12.06
N GLN A 5 -51.21 47.17 11.57
CA GLN A 5 -51.81 45.84 11.80
C GLN A 5 -52.47 45.41 10.45
N PRO A 6 -53.02 44.20 10.26
CA PRO A 6 -52.30 42.93 10.02
C PRO A 6 -52.71 42.22 8.69
N ALA A 7 -52.27 40.94 8.58
CA ALA A 7 -52.88 39.82 7.82
C ALA A 7 -52.59 39.64 6.30
N THR A 8 -52.07 38.47 5.93
CA THR A 8 -52.80 37.35 5.24
C THR A 8 -51.79 36.41 4.53
N ALA A 9 -51.97 35.09 4.64
CA ALA A 9 -51.22 34.02 3.93
C ALA A 9 -52.17 33.32 2.91
N PRO A 10 -51.85 32.26 2.11
CA PRO A 10 -50.74 31.28 2.21
C PRO A 10 -50.22 30.67 0.86
N LEU A 11 -49.55 29.49 0.96
CA LEU A 11 -49.38 28.37 -0.01
C LEU A 11 -48.16 28.25 -0.96
N GLY A 12 -47.62 27.02 -1.05
CA GLY A 12 -46.81 26.43 -2.16
C GLY A 12 -45.28 26.53 -1.99
N ALA A 13 -44.44 25.51 -1.72
CA ALA A 13 -44.33 24.07 -2.07
C ALA A 13 -43.37 23.78 -3.26
N GLY A 14 -42.48 22.77 -3.12
CA GLY A 14 -41.43 22.35 -4.07
C GLY A 14 -40.04 22.88 -3.65
N SER A 15 -39.02 22.10 -3.25
CA SER A 15 -38.46 20.82 -3.72
C SER A 15 -38.05 20.79 -5.18
N ALA A 16 -36.75 20.91 -5.44
CA ALA A 16 -35.96 19.99 -6.30
C ALA A 16 -34.48 20.43 -6.32
N ALA A 17 -33.56 19.46 -6.45
CA ALA A 17 -32.16 19.70 -6.80
C ALA A 17 -31.92 19.28 -8.26
N THR A 18 -31.14 20.07 -8.98
CA THR A 18 -30.48 19.74 -10.27
C THR A 18 -29.15 20.52 -10.24
N SER A 19 -27.97 19.91 -10.22
CA SER A 19 -27.31 19.19 -11.32
C SER A 19 -27.07 20.05 -12.56
N ASP A 20 -25.96 19.71 -13.23
CA ASP A 20 -25.55 20.05 -14.60
C ASP A 20 -24.38 21.07 -14.65
N HIS A 21 -23.16 20.58 -14.87
CA HIS A 21 -22.57 20.19 -16.16
C HIS A 21 -22.07 21.39 -16.99
N ASP A 22 -20.78 21.65 -16.78
CA ASP A 22 -19.75 21.94 -17.78
C ASP A 22 -20.19 22.55 -19.13
N SER A 23 -19.75 23.78 -19.40
CA SER A 23 -19.88 24.41 -20.72
C SER A 23 -18.67 25.28 -21.02
N VAL A 24 -17.73 24.73 -21.79
CA VAL A 24 -16.61 25.46 -22.38
C VAL A 24 -17.08 26.11 -23.68
N LYS A 25 -16.94 27.43 -23.81
CA LYS A 25 -16.99 28.09 -25.12
C LYS A 25 -15.95 29.21 -25.24
N SER A 26 -15.11 29.08 -26.27
CA SER A 26 -13.99 29.97 -26.59
C SER A 26 -14.42 31.08 -27.57
N HIS A 27 -13.77 32.26 -27.48
CA HIS A 27 -13.51 33.19 -28.59
C HIS A 27 -12.33 34.12 -28.22
N GLY A 28 -11.36 34.32 -29.13
CA GLY A 28 -10.21 35.25 -28.98
C GLY A 28 -10.52 36.69 -29.46
N HIS A 29 -9.91 37.75 -28.89
CA HIS A 29 -8.57 38.34 -29.19
C HIS A 29 -8.58 39.21 -30.49
N PRO A 30 -7.84 40.33 -30.69
CA PRO A 30 -6.48 40.72 -30.21
C PRO A 30 -6.48 41.94 -29.25
N ASP A 31 -5.39 42.64 -28.89
CA ASP A 31 -3.93 42.56 -29.13
C ASP A 31 -3.22 43.12 -27.87
N ASP A 32 -2.05 42.61 -27.47
CA ASP A 32 -0.95 43.39 -26.86
C ASP A 32 0.32 42.52 -26.69
N LYS A 33 1.52 43.12 -26.81
CA LYS A 33 2.73 42.42 -27.31
C LYS A 33 3.85 42.20 -26.27
N LEU A 34 4.23 40.92 -26.07
CA LEU A 34 5.59 40.38 -25.75
C LEU A 34 6.31 40.88 -24.47
N PRO A 35 7.32 40.16 -23.90
CA PRO A 35 8.10 39.06 -24.49
C PRO A 35 8.08 37.71 -23.73
N VAL A 36 8.72 36.73 -24.37
CA VAL A 36 8.95 35.35 -23.91
C VAL A 36 10.02 35.28 -22.83
N ASP A 37 9.80 34.53 -21.73
CA ASP A 37 10.86 33.68 -21.16
C ASP A 37 10.35 32.59 -20.18
N LEU A 38 11.14 31.51 -20.06
CA LEU A 38 11.08 30.39 -19.09
C LEU A 38 9.90 29.38 -19.15
N PRO A 39 10.18 28.07 -19.44
CA PRO A 39 9.23 26.99 -19.12
C PRO A 39 9.14 26.76 -17.59
N PRO A 40 8.04 26.16 -17.09
CA PRO A 40 7.92 25.85 -15.67
C PRO A 40 9.03 24.89 -15.22
N PRO A 41 9.61 25.05 -14.02
CA PRO A 41 10.65 24.16 -13.53
C PRO A 41 10.10 22.74 -13.41
N ILE A 42 10.64 21.84 -14.22
CA ILE A 42 10.45 20.39 -14.07
C ILE A 42 10.83 20.05 -12.61
N PRO A 43 9.98 19.34 -11.84
CA PRO A 43 10.29 19.04 -10.45
C PRO A 43 11.45 18.04 -10.35
N ALA A 44 12.67 18.58 -10.27
CA ALA A 44 13.92 17.84 -10.11
C ALA A 44 14.06 17.27 -8.68
N ALA A 45 13.16 16.34 -8.30
CA ALA A 45 13.12 15.75 -6.97
C ALA A 45 12.37 14.39 -6.91
N LEU A 46 12.70 13.45 -7.82
CA LEU A 46 12.23 12.05 -7.74
C LEU A 46 13.28 11.04 -7.21
N VAL A 47 14.53 11.47 -7.05
CA VAL A 47 15.61 10.80 -6.28
C VAL A 47 16.39 11.94 -5.59
N PRO A 48 16.66 11.94 -4.27
CA PRO A 48 16.93 10.79 -3.39
C PRO A 48 15.95 10.65 -2.20
N ARG A 49 14.66 10.98 -2.36
CA ARG A 49 13.67 10.92 -1.26
C ARG A 49 13.51 9.55 -0.59
N GLU A 50 13.94 8.47 -1.21
CA GLU A 50 13.87 7.12 -0.63
C GLU A 50 15.00 6.85 0.37
N THR A 51 16.23 7.30 0.10
CA THR A 51 17.35 7.11 1.04
C THR A 51 17.15 7.94 2.30
N GLU A 52 16.70 9.20 2.19
CA GLU A 52 16.35 10.06 3.34
C GLU A 52 15.22 9.46 4.20
N ARG A 53 14.24 8.79 3.58
CA ARG A 53 13.18 8.04 4.28
C ARG A 53 13.70 6.79 4.97
N MET A 54 14.62 6.05 4.34
CA MET A 54 15.26 4.89 4.96
C MET A 54 16.15 5.29 6.14
N GLU A 55 16.93 6.36 6.02
CA GLU A 55 17.77 6.90 7.09
C GLU A 55 16.94 7.39 8.27
N SER A 56 15.84 8.11 8.03
CA SER A 56 14.92 8.55 9.10
C SER A 56 14.16 7.39 9.75
N ALA A 57 13.78 6.35 8.99
CA ALA A 57 13.20 5.12 9.54
C ALA A 57 14.21 4.31 10.38
N LEU A 58 15.47 4.22 9.93
CA LEU A 58 16.55 3.56 10.66
C LEU A 58 16.91 4.32 11.95
N GLY A 59 16.99 5.64 11.88
CA GLY A 59 17.19 6.51 13.06
C GLY A 59 16.07 6.35 14.09
N ASP A 60 14.81 6.30 13.65
CA ASP A 60 13.67 6.02 14.53
C ASP A 60 13.73 4.60 15.12
N ALA A 61 14.12 3.60 14.34
CA ALA A 61 14.32 2.23 14.83
C ALA A 61 15.41 2.16 15.91
N ILE A 62 16.54 2.86 15.72
CA ILE A 62 17.63 2.97 16.71
C ILE A 62 17.13 3.69 17.99
N LEU A 63 16.40 4.80 17.86
CA LEU A 63 15.85 5.53 19.02
C LEU A 63 14.80 4.73 19.80
N ARG A 64 14.04 3.86 19.13
CA ARG A 64 13.12 2.90 19.76
C ARG A 64 13.88 1.76 20.44
N PHE A 65 14.92 1.21 19.80
CA PHE A 65 15.77 0.14 20.35
C PHE A 65 16.52 0.59 21.61
N LEU A 66 17.09 1.81 21.58
CA LEU A 66 17.73 2.45 22.74
C LEU A 66 16.73 2.95 23.80
N ARG A 67 15.41 2.70 23.62
CA ARG A 67 14.33 3.08 24.54
C ARG A 67 14.19 4.59 24.80
N ILE A 68 14.91 5.43 24.06
CA ILE A 68 14.87 6.89 24.14
C ILE A 68 13.50 7.41 23.66
N ARG A 69 12.95 6.79 22.61
CA ARG A 69 11.61 7.11 22.08
C ARG A 69 10.60 6.01 22.45
N LYS A 70 9.49 6.38 23.09
CA LYS A 70 8.31 5.50 23.17
C LYS A 70 7.74 5.32 21.76
N GLY A 71 7.69 4.08 21.30
CA GLY A 71 7.04 3.75 20.03
C GLY A 71 5.53 4.07 20.04
N PRO A 72 4.87 4.06 18.87
CA PRO A 72 3.42 4.15 18.80
C PRO A 72 2.80 3.07 19.69
N LYS A 73 1.78 3.44 20.47
CA LYS A 73 1.07 2.47 21.31
C LYS A 73 0.43 1.42 20.39
N PRO A 74 0.53 0.11 20.69
CA PRO A 74 -0.25 -0.87 19.96
C PRO A 74 -1.73 -0.54 20.16
N GLU A 75 -2.48 -0.52 19.06
CA GLU A 75 -3.92 -0.30 19.09
C GLU A 75 -4.57 -1.48 19.84
N GLN A 76 -5.22 -1.17 20.97
CA GLN A 76 -5.80 -2.19 21.85
C GLN A 76 -7.18 -2.57 21.35
N TYR A 77 -7.22 -3.50 20.39
CA TYR A 77 -8.45 -4.18 20.01
C TYR A 77 -8.90 -5.10 21.16
N ASP A 78 -10.20 -5.07 21.46
CA ASP A 78 -10.83 -6.12 22.24
C ASP A 78 -10.75 -7.43 21.45
N LEU A 79 -10.24 -8.49 22.07
CA LEU A 79 -10.01 -9.77 21.42
C LEU A 79 -11.31 -10.53 21.14
N ASP A 80 -12.36 -10.26 21.93
CA ASP A 80 -13.66 -10.93 21.82
C ASP A 80 -14.67 -10.08 21.03
N ALA A 81 -14.28 -8.88 20.58
CA ALA A 81 -15.04 -8.11 19.60
C ALA A 81 -14.98 -8.75 18.20
N ILE A 82 -16.03 -8.49 17.42
CA ILE A 82 -16.16 -8.89 16.02
C ILE A 82 -15.10 -8.19 15.17
N ALA A 83 -14.40 -8.94 14.31
CA ALA A 83 -13.36 -8.43 13.42
C ALA A 83 -13.84 -8.18 11.98
N THR A 84 -14.99 -8.72 11.59
CA THR A 84 -15.57 -8.52 10.26
C THR A 84 -16.04 -7.08 10.06
N GLN A 85 -15.73 -6.49 8.90
CA GLN A 85 -16.18 -5.15 8.52
C GLN A 85 -17.66 -5.16 8.10
N PRO A 86 -18.38 -4.02 8.21
CA PRO A 86 -19.73 -3.88 7.66
C PRO A 86 -19.75 -4.18 6.15
N SER A 87 -20.72 -4.95 5.71
CA SER A 87 -20.75 -5.54 4.36
C SER A 87 -22.12 -5.39 3.69
N ILE A 88 -22.17 -5.69 2.39
CA ILE A 88 -23.43 -5.76 1.62
C ILE A 88 -24.41 -6.77 2.25
N TRP A 89 -23.88 -7.81 2.91
CA TRP A 89 -24.65 -8.87 3.57
C TRP A 89 -25.30 -8.45 4.89
N ASP A 90 -25.05 -7.23 5.37
CA ASP A 90 -25.71 -6.63 6.55
C ASP A 90 -26.93 -5.77 6.17
N SER A 91 -27.33 -5.75 4.90
CA SER A 91 -28.45 -4.95 4.38
C SER A 91 -29.79 -5.70 4.37
N GLU A 92 -30.89 -4.94 4.34
CA GLU A 92 -32.27 -5.46 4.36
C GLU A 92 -32.61 -6.30 3.11
N ASN A 93 -31.97 -6.05 1.96
CA ASN A 93 -32.22 -6.72 0.68
C ASN A 93 -31.37 -8.00 0.48
N LEU A 94 -31.08 -8.72 1.57
CA LEU A 94 -30.14 -9.86 1.59
C LEU A 94 -30.50 -10.97 0.57
N GLU A 95 -31.79 -11.28 0.40
CA GLU A 95 -32.24 -12.34 -0.51
C GLU A 95 -32.01 -11.99 -1.99
N GLU A 96 -32.20 -10.71 -2.36
CA GLU A 96 -31.94 -10.21 -3.71
C GLU A 96 -30.45 -10.30 -4.03
N PHE A 97 -29.59 -9.84 -3.12
CA PHE A 97 -28.14 -9.93 -3.28
C PHE A 97 -27.65 -11.39 -3.31
N LYS A 98 -28.22 -12.28 -2.49
CA LYS A 98 -27.88 -13.71 -2.51
C LYS A 98 -28.20 -14.34 -3.86
N LYS A 99 -29.35 -14.01 -4.46
CA LYS A 99 -29.76 -14.49 -5.78
C LYS A 99 -28.95 -13.88 -6.93
N LEU A 100 -28.54 -12.61 -6.81
CA LEU A 100 -27.79 -11.90 -7.83
C LEU A 100 -26.32 -12.31 -7.90
N TYR A 101 -25.66 -12.47 -6.74
CA TYR A 101 -24.21 -12.63 -6.67
C TYR A 101 -23.74 -14.08 -6.50
N ILE A 102 -24.57 -14.97 -5.95
CA ILE A 102 -24.12 -16.32 -5.59
C ILE A 102 -24.79 -17.34 -6.52
N HIS A 103 -23.98 -18.16 -7.22
CA HIS A 103 -24.48 -19.09 -8.23
C HIS A 103 -24.67 -20.51 -7.64
N PRO A 104 -25.78 -21.22 -7.92
CA PRO A 104 -26.04 -22.55 -7.35
C PRO A 104 -25.10 -23.66 -7.83
N GLN A 105 -24.25 -23.40 -8.84
CA GLN A 105 -23.20 -24.34 -9.28
C GLN A 105 -21.89 -24.22 -8.48
N TRP A 106 -21.77 -23.28 -7.56
CA TRP A 106 -20.57 -23.15 -6.74
C TRP A 106 -20.50 -24.24 -5.69
N GLU A 107 -19.36 -24.95 -5.62
CA GLU A 107 -19.09 -26.03 -4.66
C GLU A 107 -19.42 -25.63 -3.20
N ASN A 108 -19.09 -24.39 -2.84
CA ASN A 108 -19.27 -23.85 -1.49
C ASN A 108 -20.60 -23.11 -1.29
N TRP A 109 -21.56 -23.17 -2.23
CA TRP A 109 -22.88 -22.51 -2.12
C TRP A 109 -23.60 -22.84 -0.80
N SER A 110 -23.61 -24.13 -0.41
CA SER A 110 -24.30 -24.61 0.78
C SER A 110 -23.59 -24.25 2.10
N ALA A 111 -22.30 -23.97 2.05
CA ALA A 111 -21.49 -23.57 3.20
C ALA A 111 -21.51 -22.04 3.44
N PHE A 112 -22.11 -21.26 2.54
CA PHE A 112 -22.15 -19.81 2.66
C PHE A 112 -23.27 -19.33 3.59
N ASP A 113 -22.87 -18.87 4.78
CA ASP A 113 -23.71 -18.14 5.74
C ASP A 113 -23.36 -16.64 5.71
N PRO A 114 -24.25 -15.76 5.20
CA PRO A 114 -24.03 -14.31 5.19
C PRO A 114 -23.99 -13.69 6.59
N SER A 115 -24.53 -14.36 7.62
CA SER A 115 -24.59 -13.90 9.01
C SER A 115 -23.38 -14.33 9.85
N PHE A 116 -22.47 -15.13 9.29
CA PHE A 116 -21.29 -15.63 10.00
C PHE A 116 -20.31 -14.49 10.34
N ARG A 117 -19.94 -14.36 11.61
CA ARG A 117 -19.00 -13.34 12.12
C ARG A 117 -17.91 -14.03 12.94
N TRP A 118 -16.66 -13.57 12.82
CA TRP A 118 -15.53 -14.07 13.62
C TRP A 118 -14.94 -12.98 14.52
N THR A 119 -14.33 -13.40 15.62
CA THR A 119 -13.66 -12.53 16.59
C THR A 119 -12.21 -12.23 16.23
N TRP A 120 -11.64 -11.15 16.78
CA TRP A 120 -10.21 -10.84 16.65
C TRP A 120 -9.30 -11.96 17.20
N ARG A 121 -9.76 -12.68 18.22
CA ARG A 121 -9.11 -13.87 18.78
C ARG A 121 -8.95 -14.97 17.73
N GLU A 122 -10.03 -15.31 17.03
CA GLU A 122 -10.07 -16.36 16.02
C GLU A 122 -9.26 -15.98 14.78
N GLU A 123 -9.44 -14.76 14.26
CA GLU A 123 -8.68 -14.26 13.12
C GLU A 123 -7.18 -14.36 13.37
N ARG A 124 -6.72 -13.92 14.55
CA ARG A 124 -5.31 -13.93 14.90
C ARG A 124 -4.78 -15.35 15.14
N ALA A 125 -5.62 -16.29 15.54
CA ALA A 125 -5.25 -17.71 15.65
C ALA A 125 -5.09 -18.35 14.25
N VAL A 126 -6.04 -18.09 13.33
CA VAL A 126 -5.98 -18.57 11.95
C VAL A 126 -4.78 -17.99 11.21
N ARG A 127 -4.58 -16.66 11.25
CA ARG A 127 -3.45 -15.96 10.62
C ARG A 127 -2.11 -16.57 11.03
N ARG A 128 -1.86 -16.72 12.34
CA ARG A 128 -0.64 -17.37 12.84
C ARG A 128 -0.47 -18.82 12.38
N LYS A 129 -1.56 -19.58 12.29
CA LYS A 129 -1.53 -20.97 11.82
C LYS A 129 -1.17 -21.05 10.33
N VAL A 130 -1.59 -20.08 9.53
CA VAL A 130 -1.19 -19.95 8.12
C VAL A 130 0.27 -19.51 8.00
N ASP A 131 0.69 -18.48 8.73
CA ASP A 131 2.07 -17.97 8.72
C ASP A 131 3.08 -19.09 9.06
N TRP A 132 2.86 -19.83 10.15
CA TRP A 132 3.73 -20.95 10.53
C TRP A 132 3.75 -22.09 9.52
N LYS A 133 2.66 -22.34 8.80
CA LYS A 133 2.57 -23.42 7.81
C LYS A 133 3.13 -23.04 6.43
N ILE A 134 3.16 -21.76 6.08
CA ILE A 134 3.56 -21.29 4.74
C ILE A 134 4.87 -20.50 4.80
N MET A 135 4.95 -19.45 5.61
CA MET A 135 6.13 -18.55 5.64
C MET A 135 7.39 -19.30 6.07
N VAL A 136 7.31 -20.21 7.03
CA VAL A 136 8.48 -21.03 7.44
C VAL A 136 9.00 -21.87 6.28
N TRP A 137 8.12 -22.54 5.52
CA TRP A 137 8.53 -23.32 4.36
C TRP A 137 9.10 -22.44 3.23
N VAL A 138 8.50 -21.28 2.98
CA VAL A 138 9.04 -20.29 2.04
C VAL A 138 10.44 -19.83 2.47
N CYS A 139 10.65 -19.53 3.76
CA CYS A 139 11.96 -19.17 4.30
C CYS A 139 12.99 -20.30 4.15
N ILE A 140 12.61 -21.56 4.38
CA ILE A 140 13.51 -22.71 4.21
C ILE A 140 13.91 -22.88 2.74
N MET A 141 12.96 -22.84 1.81
CA MET A 141 13.23 -22.95 0.37
C MET A 141 14.11 -21.79 -0.14
N PHE A 142 13.84 -20.56 0.34
CA PHE A 142 14.65 -19.40 -0.01
C PHE A 142 16.06 -19.47 0.59
N ALA A 143 16.20 -19.92 1.84
CA ALA A 143 17.50 -20.11 2.48
C ALA A 143 18.34 -21.17 1.75
N ALA A 144 17.75 -22.31 1.40
CA ALA A 144 18.41 -23.36 0.63
C ALA A 144 18.94 -22.83 -0.71
N LEU A 145 18.10 -22.14 -1.50
CA LEU A 145 18.49 -21.57 -2.79
C LEU A 145 19.66 -20.56 -2.68
N ASN A 146 19.71 -19.76 -1.60
CA ASN A 146 20.80 -18.81 -1.38
C ASN A 146 22.09 -19.49 -0.90
N ILE A 147 21.98 -20.55 -0.07
CA ILE A 147 23.14 -21.36 0.35
C ILE A 147 23.75 -22.06 -0.87
N ASP A 148 22.94 -22.72 -1.70
CA ASP A 148 23.41 -23.42 -2.90
C ASP A 148 24.11 -22.45 -3.86
N ARG A 149 23.52 -21.27 -4.13
CA ARG A 149 24.15 -20.24 -4.96
C ARG A 149 25.49 -19.76 -4.40
N ASN A 150 25.56 -19.44 -3.10
CA ASN A 150 26.77 -18.89 -2.50
C ASN A 150 27.88 -19.93 -2.37
N ASN A 151 27.53 -21.18 -2.06
CA ASN A 151 28.49 -22.27 -1.88
C ASN A 151 29.07 -22.73 -3.23
N ILE A 152 28.23 -22.84 -4.27
CA ILE A 152 28.69 -23.13 -5.65
C ILE A 152 29.56 -21.99 -6.19
N ALA A 153 29.15 -20.73 -6.00
CA ALA A 153 29.94 -19.58 -6.45
C ALA A 153 31.36 -19.58 -5.85
N ASN A 154 31.48 -19.87 -4.55
CA ASN A 154 32.78 -19.99 -3.87
C ASN A 154 33.61 -21.15 -4.46
N ALA A 155 33.04 -22.36 -4.52
CA ALA A 155 33.75 -23.56 -5.00
C ALA A 155 34.19 -23.48 -6.48
N VAL A 156 33.44 -22.78 -7.33
CA VAL A 156 33.86 -22.47 -8.72
C VAL A 156 34.97 -21.42 -8.71
N SER A 157 34.84 -20.35 -7.91
CA SER A 157 35.82 -19.25 -7.90
C SER A 157 37.20 -19.64 -7.36
N ASP A 158 37.27 -20.54 -6.37
CA ASP A 158 38.56 -21.01 -5.82
C ASP A 158 39.33 -21.83 -6.86
N ASN A 159 38.72 -22.87 -7.44
CA ASN A 159 39.41 -23.75 -8.39
C ASN A 159 39.74 -23.07 -9.73
N MET A 160 38.92 -22.11 -10.20
CA MET A 160 39.24 -21.37 -11.43
C MET A 160 40.50 -20.50 -11.32
N LEU A 161 40.84 -20.02 -10.13
CA LEU A 161 42.08 -19.26 -9.89
C LEU A 161 43.30 -20.19 -9.95
N ASP A 162 43.20 -21.37 -9.33
CA ASP A 162 44.25 -22.38 -9.34
C ASP A 162 44.49 -22.97 -10.75
N ASP A 163 43.43 -23.27 -11.51
CA ASP A 163 43.51 -23.75 -12.91
C ASP A 163 44.12 -22.69 -13.87
N LEU A 164 43.99 -21.40 -13.54
CA LEU A 164 44.63 -20.30 -14.27
C LEU A 164 46.05 -19.98 -13.75
N GLY A 165 46.51 -20.64 -12.69
CA GLY A 165 47.81 -20.39 -12.06
C GLY A 165 47.94 -19.00 -11.41
N LEU A 166 46.82 -18.35 -11.07
CA LEU A 166 46.77 -16.99 -10.53
C LEU A 166 46.36 -17.00 -9.06
N THR A 167 47.17 -16.40 -8.19
CA THR A 167 46.78 -16.27 -6.78
C THR A 167 45.73 -15.15 -6.61
N ARG A 168 44.96 -15.19 -5.52
CA ARG A 168 44.06 -14.07 -5.13
C ARG A 168 44.78 -12.71 -5.07
N ALA A 169 46.09 -12.70 -4.77
CA ALA A 169 46.89 -11.49 -4.74
C ALA A 169 47.15 -10.91 -6.15
N ASP A 170 47.35 -11.78 -7.16
CA ASP A 170 47.61 -11.36 -8.53
C ASP A 170 46.40 -10.67 -9.16
N TYR A 171 45.20 -11.24 -8.95
CA TYR A 171 43.92 -10.66 -9.40
C TYR A 171 43.70 -9.23 -8.85
N VAL A 172 44.03 -9.01 -7.58
CA VAL A 172 43.95 -7.68 -6.96
C VAL A 172 45.04 -6.75 -7.49
N SER A 173 46.28 -7.23 -7.66
CA SER A 173 47.39 -6.40 -8.15
C SER A 173 47.18 -5.90 -9.58
N LEU A 174 46.59 -6.73 -10.47
CA LEU A 174 46.32 -6.38 -11.86
C LEU A 174 45.29 -5.24 -12.01
N ARG A 175 44.42 -5.02 -11.01
CA ARG A 175 43.49 -3.89 -11.00
C ARG A 175 44.14 -2.54 -10.66
N TYR A 176 45.35 -2.55 -10.09
CA TYR A 176 46.05 -1.35 -9.63
C TYR A 176 47.42 -1.11 -10.30
N ARG A 177 47.75 -1.82 -11.38
CA ARG A 177 48.93 -1.49 -12.18
C ARG A 177 48.66 -0.23 -13.02
N PRO A 178 49.40 0.88 -12.81
CA PRO A 178 49.34 1.99 -13.74
C PRO A 178 49.91 1.55 -15.09
N ILE A 179 49.19 1.87 -16.16
CA ILE A 179 49.67 1.69 -17.53
C ILE A 179 50.66 2.82 -17.81
N LEU A 180 51.93 2.47 -17.99
CA LEU A 180 52.99 3.34 -18.51
C LEU A 180 53.35 2.90 -19.93
#